data_AF-A0A1H1N859-F1
#
_entry.id   AF-A0A1H1N859-F1
#
_cell.length_a   1.000
_cell.length_b   1.000
_cell.length_c   1.000
_cell.angle_alpha   90.00
_cell.angle_beta   90.00
_cell.angle_gamma   90.00
#
_symmetry.space_group_name_H-M   'P 1'
#
loop_
_entity.id
_entity.type
_entity.pdbx_description
1 polymer ?
#
loop_
_entity_poly.entity_id
_entity_poly.type
_entity_poly.pdbx_seq_one_letter_code
_entity_poly.pdbx_strand_id
1 'polypeptide(L)'
;MIKWLAAVLGYIYFRFPGAILGFIIGSLLDNYIRSSGGIFNSMMGEKNQTVSPGDFELNLLSLSSIVIKADGNVSQQELDYVRSYFIQAYGKERANATFRTFNEVVKNRQVSASNIARYLAARTKYPTRLQIIHFLFGIAKADGLVSEAEAEVIREIAGYLQIGARDFESIKAMFFKNTDSAYTILEIDKTASDAEVKKAYRKMAKKYHPDKLGHMDEAYRKGAQEKFTKVQEAYEQIQKERGL
;
A
#
# COMPACT_ATOMS: atom_id res chain seq x y z
N MET A 1 18.10 -2.94 -27.30
CA MET A 1 19.09 -2.23 -28.15
C MET A 1 20.42 -2.10 -27.42
N ILE A 2 20.42 -2.19 -26.09
CA ILE A 2 21.57 -1.97 -25.23
C ILE A 2 22.53 -3.17 -25.29
N LYS A 3 22.04 -4.39 -25.56
CA LYS A 3 22.88 -5.58 -25.74
C LYS A 3 23.93 -5.46 -26.86
N TRP A 4 23.60 -4.77 -27.95
CA TRP A 4 24.51 -4.59 -29.08
C TRP A 4 25.52 -3.45 -28.80
N LEU A 5 25.08 -2.38 -28.14
CA LEU A 5 25.97 -1.29 -27.71
C LEU A 5 27.00 -1.76 -26.67
N ALA A 6 26.57 -2.55 -25.69
CA ALA A 6 27.45 -3.12 -24.67
C ALA A 6 28.44 -4.14 -25.25
N ALA A 7 28.03 -4.93 -26.26
CA ALA A 7 28.93 -5.83 -26.98
C ALA A 7 30.01 -5.06 -27.76
N VAL A 8 29.65 -3.94 -28.42
CA VAL A 8 30.60 -3.08 -29.13
C VAL A 8 31.58 -2.42 -28.16
N LEU A 9 31.11 -1.90 -27.03
CA LEU A 9 31.96 -1.33 -25.98
C LEU A 9 32.90 -2.37 -25.35
N GLY A 10 32.39 -3.57 -25.08
CA GLY A 10 33.20 -4.70 -24.61
C GLY A 10 34.28 -5.11 -25.62
N TYR A 11 33.96 -5.07 -26.92
CA TYR A 11 34.93 -5.34 -27.98
C TYR A 11 36.06 -4.29 -28.03
N ILE A 12 35.73 -3.02 -27.84
CA ILE A 12 36.72 -1.91 -27.88
C ILE A 12 37.77 -2.08 -26.78
N TYR A 13 37.39 -2.49 -25.57
CA TYR A 13 38.32 -2.62 -24.45
C TYR A 13 38.99 -3.99 -24.32
N PHE A 14 38.31 -5.08 -24.69
CA PHE A 14 38.79 -6.45 -24.42
C PHE A 14 38.68 -7.39 -25.64
N ARG A 15 38.50 -6.84 -26.85
CA ARG A 15 38.41 -7.60 -28.11
C ARG A 15 37.32 -8.69 -28.04
N PHE A 16 37.53 -9.83 -28.69
CA PHE A 16 36.51 -10.86 -28.87
C PHE A 16 35.91 -11.40 -27.54
N PRO A 17 36.69 -11.71 -26.48
CA PRO A 17 36.13 -12.08 -25.18
C PRO A 17 35.30 -10.95 -24.53
N GLY A 18 35.73 -9.70 -24.73
CA GLY A 18 35.02 -8.52 -24.27
C GLY A 18 33.65 -8.34 -24.94
N ALA A 19 33.53 -8.66 -26.22
CA ALA A 19 32.26 -8.61 -26.94
C ALA A 19 31.22 -9.59 -26.37
N ILE A 20 31.67 -10.79 -25.99
CA ILE A 20 30.82 -11.83 -25.39
C ILE A 20 30.35 -11.37 -24.01
N LEU A 21 31.27 -10.88 -23.16
CA LEU A 21 30.92 -10.34 -21.84
C LEU A 21 30.00 -9.12 -21.94
N GLY A 22 30.29 -8.19 -22.86
CA GLY A 22 29.46 -7.03 -23.13
C GLY A 22 28.06 -7.39 -23.62
N PHE A 23 27.95 -8.43 -24.47
CA PHE A 23 26.65 -8.94 -24.91
C PHE A 23 25.87 -9.59 -23.75
N ILE A 24 26.53 -10.37 -22.88
CA ILE A 24 25.90 -11.00 -21.71
C ILE A 24 25.42 -9.92 -20.72
N ILE A 25 26.26 -8.96 -20.37
CA ILE A 25 25.89 -7.85 -19.46
C ILE A 25 24.78 -7.00 -20.09
N GLY A 26 24.90 -6.66 -21.37
CA GLY A 26 23.90 -5.88 -22.09
C GLY A 26 22.58 -6.62 -22.32
N SER A 27 22.57 -7.95 -22.37
CA SER A 27 21.35 -8.77 -22.42
C SER A 27 20.70 -8.94 -21.04
N LEU A 28 21.48 -9.00 -19.96
CA LEU A 28 20.98 -8.90 -18.60
C LEU A 28 20.39 -7.51 -18.31
N LEU A 29 21.03 -6.44 -18.79
CA LEU A 29 20.49 -5.08 -18.71
C LEU A 29 19.24 -4.87 -19.60
N ASP A 30 19.24 -5.36 -20.84
CA ASP A 30 18.04 -5.31 -21.70
C ASP A 30 16.89 -6.12 -21.04
N ASN A 31 17.15 -7.22 -20.33
CA ASN A 31 16.13 -7.95 -19.55
C ASN A 31 15.69 -7.19 -18.28
N TYR A 32 16.60 -6.51 -17.59
CA TYR A 32 16.29 -5.66 -16.44
C TYR A 32 15.49 -4.42 -16.86
N ILE A 33 15.76 -3.85 -18.04
CA ILE A 33 15.03 -2.71 -18.61
C ILE A 33 13.72 -3.18 -19.26
N ARG A 34 13.63 -4.40 -19.80
CA ARG A 34 12.34 -5.03 -20.18
C ARG A 34 11.50 -5.39 -18.96
N SER A 35 12.12 -5.70 -17.83
CA SER A 35 11.49 -5.90 -16.52
C SER A 35 11.08 -4.58 -15.85
N SER A 36 11.89 -3.52 -15.97
CA SER A 36 11.63 -2.17 -15.44
C SER A 36 10.74 -1.31 -16.35
N GLY A 37 10.66 -1.63 -17.64
CA GLY A 37 9.77 -1.03 -18.64
C GLY A 37 8.48 -1.83 -18.90
N GLY A 38 8.18 -2.83 -18.07
CA GLY A 38 7.04 -3.74 -18.22
C GLY A 38 5.66 -3.15 -17.90
N ILE A 39 5.58 -1.88 -17.48
CA ILE A 39 4.33 -1.26 -17.01
C ILE A 39 3.33 -1.01 -18.15
N PHE A 40 3.75 -0.89 -19.42
CA PHE A 40 2.85 -0.54 -20.54
C PHE A 40 2.61 -1.64 -21.57
N ASN A 41 3.47 -2.68 -21.67
CA ASN A 41 3.30 -3.72 -22.68
C ASN A 41 2.30 -4.83 -22.28
N SER A 42 1.68 -4.74 -21.10
CA SER A 42 0.63 -5.67 -20.63
C SER A 42 -0.79 -5.19 -20.90
N MET A 43 -0.98 -4.10 -21.66
CA MET A 43 -2.32 -3.65 -22.10
C MET A 43 -2.96 -4.51 -23.21
N MET A 44 -2.28 -5.56 -23.68
CA MET A 44 -2.83 -6.59 -24.57
C MET A 44 -2.15 -7.92 -24.21
N GLY A 45 -2.71 -8.68 -23.27
CA GLY A 45 -2.11 -9.96 -22.89
C GLY A 45 -2.62 -10.50 -21.57
N GLU A 46 -3.72 -11.21 -21.65
CA GLU A 46 -4.25 -12.11 -20.63
C GLU A 46 -3.15 -13.08 -20.12
N LYS A 47 -2.77 -12.96 -18.84
CA LYS A 47 -2.32 -14.08 -18.00
C LYS A 47 -2.29 -13.70 -16.52
N ASN A 48 -2.99 -14.50 -15.71
CA ASN A 48 -2.97 -14.47 -14.25
C ASN A 48 -1.54 -14.37 -13.70
N GLN A 49 -1.15 -13.19 -13.22
CA GLN A 49 0.07 -13.00 -12.44
C GLN A 49 -0.23 -12.06 -11.26
N THR A 50 0.03 -12.57 -10.06
CA THR A 50 0.04 -11.83 -8.78
C THR A 50 0.91 -10.58 -8.89
N VAL A 51 0.58 -9.49 -8.19
CA VAL A 51 1.42 -8.28 -8.20
C VAL A 51 2.84 -8.64 -7.74
N SER A 52 3.86 -8.28 -8.52
CA SER A 52 5.26 -8.40 -8.07
C SER A 52 5.47 -7.52 -6.83
N PRO A 53 6.24 -7.96 -5.82
CA PRO A 53 6.52 -7.15 -4.64
C PRO A 53 6.99 -5.72 -4.95
N GLY A 54 7.87 -5.55 -5.96
CA GLY A 54 8.34 -4.22 -6.38
C GLY A 54 7.25 -3.36 -7.04
N ASP A 55 6.37 -3.97 -7.83
CA ASP A 55 5.23 -3.25 -8.44
C ASP A 55 4.24 -2.82 -7.36
N PHE A 56 4.01 -3.66 -6.35
CA PHE A 56 3.13 -3.33 -5.24
C PHE A 56 3.68 -2.12 -4.47
N GLU A 57 4.97 -2.16 -4.12
CA GLU A 57 5.66 -1.06 -3.43
C GLU A 57 5.53 0.27 -4.16
N LEU A 58 5.78 0.29 -5.48
CA LEU A 58 5.69 1.50 -6.29
C LEU A 58 4.25 2.02 -6.39
N ASN A 59 3.28 1.12 -6.53
CA ASN A 59 1.86 1.47 -6.55
C ASN A 59 1.40 2.03 -5.20
N LEU A 60 1.83 1.42 -4.09
CA LEU A 60 1.54 1.90 -2.74
C LEU A 60 2.12 3.29 -2.53
N LEU A 61 3.40 3.49 -2.87
CA LEU A 61 4.08 4.78 -2.77
C LEU A 61 3.40 5.84 -3.67
N SER A 62 2.90 5.43 -4.84
CA SER A 62 2.14 6.31 -5.72
C SER A 62 0.82 6.74 -5.12
N LEU A 63 0.04 5.82 -4.53
CA LEU A 63 -1.19 6.18 -3.79
C LEU A 63 -0.88 7.10 -2.60
N SER A 64 0.19 6.83 -1.84
CA SER A 64 0.65 7.69 -0.76
C SER A 64 0.92 9.12 -1.25
N SER A 65 1.60 9.25 -2.39
CA SER A 65 1.91 10.57 -2.95
C SER A 65 0.69 11.35 -3.43
N ILE A 66 -0.40 10.67 -3.77
CA ILE A 66 -1.67 11.30 -4.15
C ILE A 66 -2.38 11.81 -2.90
N VAL A 67 -2.40 11.03 -1.82
CA VAL A 67 -3.00 11.43 -0.53
C VAL A 67 -2.25 12.64 0.06
N ILE A 68 -0.92 12.57 0.14
CA ILE A 68 -0.05 13.65 0.68
C ILE A 68 -0.20 14.98 -0.10
N LYS A 69 -0.68 14.92 -1.35
CA LYS A 69 -0.87 16.11 -2.20
C LYS A 69 -2.33 16.59 -2.22
N ALA A 70 -3.24 15.92 -1.52
CA ALA A 70 -4.68 16.14 -1.64
C ALA A 70 -5.10 17.54 -1.16
N ASP A 71 -4.51 18.03 -0.07
CA ASP A 71 -4.82 19.32 0.55
C ASP A 71 -3.94 20.47 0.01
N GLY A 72 -2.97 20.15 -0.87
CA GLY A 72 -2.01 21.08 -1.45
C GLY A 72 -0.78 21.38 -0.59
N ASN A 73 -0.69 20.88 0.64
CA ASN A 73 0.44 21.10 1.55
C ASN A 73 1.14 19.77 1.85
N VAL A 74 2.35 19.60 1.33
CA VAL A 74 3.12 18.38 1.60
C VAL A 74 3.81 18.49 2.97
N SER A 75 3.38 17.71 3.96
CA SER A 75 4.02 17.68 5.28
C SER A 75 5.25 16.78 5.30
N GLN A 76 6.32 17.25 5.94
CA GLN A 76 7.52 16.45 6.16
C GLN A 76 7.22 15.23 7.05
N GLN A 77 6.28 15.34 7.99
CA GLN A 77 5.90 14.23 8.87
C GLN A 77 5.25 13.09 8.11
N GLU A 78 4.42 13.38 7.11
CA GLU A 78 3.82 12.35 6.24
C GLU A 78 4.88 11.66 5.37
N LEU A 79 5.79 12.43 4.78
CA LEU A 79 6.90 11.89 4.01
C LEU A 79 7.81 10.99 4.86
N ASP A 80 8.10 11.42 6.09
CA ASP A 80 8.90 10.66 7.04
C ASP A 80 8.17 9.40 7.52
N TYR A 81 6.85 9.46 7.70
CA TYR A 81 6.02 8.28 8.00
C TYR A 81 6.11 7.24 6.87
N VAL A 82 5.90 7.66 5.61
CA VAL A 82 6.02 6.76 4.44
C VAL A 82 7.42 6.17 4.37
N ARG A 83 8.47 7.01 4.52
CA ARG A 83 9.86 6.54 4.48
C ARG A 83 10.13 5.52 5.58
N SER A 84 9.74 5.82 6.81
CA SER A 84 9.96 4.94 7.97
C SER A 84 9.24 3.61 7.80
N TYR A 85 7.99 3.64 7.29
CA TYR A 85 7.22 2.44 6.98
C TYR A 85 7.95 1.56 5.95
N PHE A 86 8.37 2.12 4.82
CA PHE A 86 9.05 1.35 3.77
C PHE A 86 10.41 0.81 4.22
N ILE A 87 11.18 1.58 5.00
CA ILE A 87 12.46 1.10 5.55
C ILE A 87 12.22 -0.06 6.52
N GLN A 88 11.22 0.04 7.40
CA GLN A 88 10.88 -1.04 8.33
C GLN A 88 10.34 -2.28 7.59
N ALA A 89 9.59 -2.07 6.51
CA ALA A 89 8.97 -3.13 5.73
C ALA A 89 9.94 -3.95 4.89
N TYR A 90 10.84 -3.26 4.18
CA TYR A 90 11.61 -3.82 3.07
C TYR A 90 13.12 -3.69 3.25
N GLY A 91 13.55 -3.01 4.31
CA GLY A 91 14.94 -2.62 4.53
C GLY A 91 15.32 -1.33 3.80
N LYS A 92 16.36 -0.68 4.32
CA LYS A 92 16.81 0.65 3.87
C LYS A 92 17.19 0.69 2.39
N GLU A 93 17.90 -0.31 1.91
CA GLU A 93 18.41 -0.34 0.53
C GLU A 93 17.29 -0.47 -0.49
N ARG A 94 16.36 -1.41 -0.26
CA ARG A 94 15.21 -1.65 -1.12
C ARG A 94 14.25 -0.47 -1.12
N ALA A 95 13.93 0.07 0.06
CA ALA A 95 13.13 1.28 0.19
C ALA A 95 13.74 2.44 -0.63
N ASN A 96 15.05 2.69 -0.49
CA ASN A 96 15.73 3.73 -1.26
C ASN A 96 15.67 3.50 -2.77
N ALA A 97 15.79 2.26 -3.24
CA ALA A 97 15.63 1.92 -4.66
C ALA A 97 14.21 2.23 -5.16
N THR A 98 13.19 1.88 -4.38
CA THR A 98 11.78 2.20 -4.66
C THR A 98 11.54 3.71 -4.71
N PHE A 99 12.08 4.48 -3.76
CA PHE A 99 11.98 5.94 -3.77
C PHE A 99 12.67 6.60 -4.97
N ARG A 100 13.85 6.10 -5.38
CA ARG A 100 14.53 6.57 -6.59
C ARG A 100 13.67 6.34 -7.83
N THR A 101 13.21 5.11 -8.00
CA THR A 101 12.35 4.71 -9.12
C THR A 101 11.07 5.56 -9.17
N PHE A 102 10.45 5.79 -8.01
CA PHE A 102 9.29 6.66 -7.90
C PHE A 102 9.60 8.10 -8.34
N ASN A 103 10.68 8.70 -7.84
CA ASN A 103 11.06 10.07 -8.20
C ASN A 103 11.40 10.23 -9.69
N GLU A 104 12.00 9.21 -10.30
CA GLU A 104 12.35 9.21 -11.74
C GLU A 104 11.12 9.00 -12.64
N VAL A 105 10.21 8.10 -12.26
CA VAL A 105 9.11 7.64 -13.13
C VAL A 105 7.82 8.42 -12.91
N VAL A 106 7.55 8.83 -11.67
CA VAL A 106 6.25 9.37 -11.26
C VAL A 106 6.23 10.90 -11.20
N LYS A 107 7.37 11.56 -10.92
CA LYS A 107 7.41 13.04 -10.82
C LYS A 107 6.97 13.75 -12.11
N ASN A 108 7.13 13.10 -13.26
CA ASN A 108 6.83 13.68 -14.59
C ASN A 108 5.55 13.13 -15.22
N ARG A 109 4.74 12.33 -14.52
CA ARG A 109 3.53 11.70 -15.06
C ARG A 109 2.31 12.00 -14.19
N GLN A 110 1.18 12.29 -14.82
CA GLN A 110 -0.10 12.32 -14.13
C GLN A 110 -0.48 10.89 -13.73
N VAL A 111 -0.25 10.54 -12.47
CA VAL A 111 -0.61 9.22 -11.95
C VAL A 111 -2.06 9.24 -11.49
N SER A 112 -2.88 8.36 -12.06
CA SER A 112 -4.30 8.24 -11.69
C SER A 112 -4.48 7.23 -10.57
N ALA A 113 -5.05 7.69 -9.45
CA ALA A 113 -5.47 6.83 -8.34
C ALA A 113 -6.36 5.69 -8.82
N SER A 114 -7.27 5.95 -9.76
CA SER A 114 -8.22 4.97 -10.29
C SER A 114 -7.54 3.79 -10.98
N ASN A 115 -6.45 4.02 -11.72
CA ASN A 115 -5.75 2.99 -12.47
C ASN A 115 -4.97 2.08 -11.53
N ILE A 116 -4.25 2.69 -10.58
CA ILE A 116 -3.48 1.96 -9.57
C ILE A 116 -4.41 1.12 -8.70
N ALA A 117 -5.46 1.73 -8.16
CA ALA A 117 -6.38 1.05 -7.27
C ALA A 117 -7.10 -0.12 -7.96
N ARG A 118 -7.57 0.05 -9.20
CA ARG A 118 -8.15 -1.06 -9.98
C ARG A 118 -7.13 -2.16 -10.28
N TYR A 119 -5.89 -1.79 -10.60
CA TYR A 119 -4.79 -2.74 -10.81
C TYR A 119 -4.53 -3.61 -9.56
N LEU A 120 -4.46 -2.98 -8.39
CA LEU A 120 -4.29 -3.65 -7.10
C LEU A 120 -5.52 -4.48 -6.72
N ALA A 121 -6.74 -3.97 -6.97
CA ALA A 121 -7.99 -4.66 -6.68
C ALA A 121 -8.07 -6.02 -7.41
N ALA A 122 -7.64 -6.05 -8.67
CA ALA A 122 -7.66 -7.26 -9.49
C ALA A 122 -6.66 -8.34 -9.07
N ARG A 123 -5.64 -7.99 -8.27
CA ARG A 123 -4.48 -8.86 -8.00
C ARG A 123 -4.16 -9.06 -6.52
N THR A 124 -4.96 -8.50 -5.64
CA THR A 124 -4.77 -8.61 -4.19
C THR A 124 -6.02 -9.14 -3.51
N LYS A 125 -5.80 -9.81 -2.38
CA LYS A 125 -6.91 -10.32 -1.57
C LYS A 125 -7.57 -9.15 -0.84
N TYR A 126 -8.85 -9.31 -0.51
CA TYR A 126 -9.61 -8.28 0.21
C TYR A 126 -8.91 -7.75 1.48
N PRO A 127 -8.32 -8.59 2.36
CA PRO A 127 -7.60 -8.10 3.54
C PRO A 127 -6.42 -7.17 3.21
N THR A 128 -5.68 -7.43 2.13
CA THR A 128 -4.59 -6.57 1.66
C THR A 128 -5.11 -5.18 1.26
N ARG A 129 -6.27 -5.12 0.61
CA ARG A 129 -6.90 -3.85 0.21
C ARG A 129 -7.30 -3.02 1.42
N LEU A 130 -7.84 -3.66 2.45
CA LEU A 130 -8.13 -3.02 3.73
C LEU A 130 -6.87 -2.50 4.43
N GLN A 131 -5.74 -3.19 4.27
CA GLN A 131 -4.46 -2.75 4.80
C GLN A 131 -3.90 -1.52 4.07
N ILE A 132 -4.10 -1.43 2.74
CA ILE A 132 -3.75 -0.23 1.97
C ILE A 132 -4.49 0.98 2.53
N ILE A 133 -5.81 0.90 2.70
CA ILE A 133 -6.60 2.02 3.25
C ILE A 133 -6.16 2.40 4.67
N HIS A 134 -5.93 1.42 5.54
CA HIS A 134 -5.42 1.70 6.89
C HIS A 134 -4.07 2.41 6.83
N PHE A 135 -3.16 1.98 5.96
CA PHE A 135 -1.86 2.63 5.77
C PHE A 135 -2.01 4.06 5.25
N LEU A 136 -2.91 4.31 4.30
CA LEU A 136 -3.16 5.66 3.77
C LEU A 136 -3.71 6.61 4.84
N PHE A 137 -4.60 6.14 5.72
CA PHE A 137 -5.03 6.94 6.88
C PHE A 137 -3.92 7.11 7.92
N GLY A 138 -3.01 6.15 8.06
CA GLY A 138 -1.82 6.28 8.90
C GLY A 138 -0.90 7.40 8.44
N ILE A 139 -0.75 7.59 7.13
CA ILE A 139 -0.03 8.72 6.53
C ILE A 139 -0.75 10.02 6.86
N ALA A 140 -2.03 10.12 6.54
CA ALA A 140 -2.82 11.34 6.75
C ALA A 140 -2.95 11.75 8.23
N LYS A 141 -2.66 10.83 9.16
CA LYS A 141 -2.66 11.10 10.60
C LYS A 141 -1.27 11.50 11.13
N ALA A 142 -0.21 11.41 10.32
CA ALA A 142 1.17 11.52 10.77
C ALA A 142 1.53 12.89 11.36
N ASP A 143 0.87 13.95 10.89
CA ASP A 143 0.98 15.32 11.40
C ASP A 143 0.01 15.63 12.57
N GLY A 144 -0.85 14.67 12.92
CA GLY A 144 -1.77 14.73 14.04
C GLY A 144 -3.25 14.94 13.66
N LEU A 145 -3.59 15.32 12.43
CA LEU A 145 -4.96 15.57 12.00
C LEU A 145 -5.19 15.10 10.56
N VAL A 146 -6.19 14.24 10.35
CA VAL A 146 -6.61 13.86 8.99
C VAL A 146 -7.49 14.98 8.44
N SER A 147 -7.09 15.61 7.34
CA SER A 147 -7.90 16.61 6.67
C SER A 147 -9.07 15.98 5.91
N GLU A 148 -10.13 16.76 5.67
CA GLU A 148 -11.27 16.28 4.85
C GLU A 148 -10.85 16.00 3.39
N ALA A 149 -9.88 16.76 2.85
CA ALA A 149 -9.37 16.56 1.49
C ALA A 149 -8.68 15.19 1.34
N GLU A 150 -7.82 14.82 2.30
CA GLU A 150 -7.19 13.50 2.31
C GLU A 150 -8.22 12.38 2.51
N ALA A 151 -9.17 12.57 3.43
CA ALA A 151 -10.23 11.60 3.69
C ALA A 151 -11.09 11.33 2.43
N GLU A 152 -11.37 12.37 1.63
CA GLU A 152 -12.08 12.25 0.35
C GLU A 152 -11.26 11.44 -0.67
N VAL A 153 -9.99 11.78 -0.84
CA VAL A 153 -9.09 11.05 -1.75
C VAL A 153 -8.96 9.58 -1.34
N ILE A 154 -8.83 9.30 -0.05
CA ILE A 154 -8.78 7.92 0.47
C ILE A 154 -10.12 7.20 0.22
N ARG A 155 -11.25 7.90 0.32
CA ARG A 155 -12.58 7.35 -0.01
C ARG A 155 -12.69 6.96 -1.49
N GLU A 156 -12.24 7.81 -2.40
CA GLU A 156 -12.20 7.49 -3.83
C GLU A 156 -11.32 6.25 -4.10
N ILE A 157 -10.12 6.21 -3.52
CA ILE A 157 -9.21 5.08 -3.62
C ILE A 157 -9.89 3.81 -3.09
N ALA A 158 -10.60 3.87 -1.97
CA ALA A 158 -11.34 2.75 -1.41
C ALA A 158 -12.43 2.23 -2.35
N GLY A 159 -13.14 3.14 -3.03
CA GLY A 159 -14.11 2.79 -4.08
C GLY A 159 -13.47 2.02 -5.23
N TYR A 160 -12.34 2.49 -5.75
CA TYR A 160 -11.59 1.81 -6.81
C TYR A 160 -10.95 0.49 -6.36
N LEU A 161 -10.58 0.38 -5.07
CA LEU A 161 -10.14 -0.87 -4.45
C LEU A 161 -11.30 -1.86 -4.21
N GLN A 162 -12.55 -1.46 -4.48
CA GLN A 162 -13.77 -2.25 -4.23
C GLN A 162 -13.93 -2.62 -2.75
N ILE A 163 -13.67 -1.67 -1.86
CA ILE A 163 -13.87 -1.83 -0.42
C ILE A 163 -15.31 -1.44 -0.08
N GLY A 164 -15.98 -2.26 0.73
CA GLY A 164 -17.34 -1.98 1.18
C GLY A 164 -17.41 -0.75 2.10
N ALA A 165 -18.49 0.03 2.00
CA ALA A 165 -18.64 1.27 2.77
C ALA A 165 -18.49 1.07 4.29
N ARG A 166 -19.06 -0.01 4.86
CA ARG A 166 -18.93 -0.31 6.29
C ARG A 166 -17.48 -0.55 6.72
N ASP A 167 -16.71 -1.20 5.86
CA ASP A 167 -15.31 -1.50 6.12
C ASP A 167 -14.46 -0.23 6.06
N PHE A 168 -14.76 0.64 5.09
CA PHE A 168 -14.12 1.95 4.98
C PHE A 168 -14.40 2.80 6.23
N GLU A 169 -15.67 2.93 6.65
CA GLU A 169 -16.02 3.70 7.85
C GLU A 169 -15.41 3.09 9.13
N SER A 170 -15.38 1.77 9.24
CA SER A 170 -14.68 1.06 10.33
C SER A 170 -13.20 1.42 10.39
N ILE A 171 -12.51 1.46 9.24
CA ILE A 171 -11.10 1.87 9.18
C ILE A 171 -10.94 3.35 9.48
N LYS A 172 -11.75 4.21 8.87
CA LYS A 172 -11.73 5.66 9.11
C LYS A 172 -11.87 5.95 10.61
N ALA A 173 -12.82 5.32 11.29
CA ALA A 173 -13.06 5.50 12.72
C ALA A 173 -11.85 5.16 13.62
N MET A 174 -10.85 4.40 13.14
CA MET A 174 -9.62 4.14 13.88
C MET A 174 -8.70 5.36 13.99
N PHE A 175 -8.86 6.36 13.10
CA PHE A 175 -7.99 7.53 12.98
C PHE A 175 -8.67 8.84 13.43
N PHE A 176 -10.01 8.84 13.54
CA PHE A 176 -10.81 9.96 14.01
C PHE A 176 -11.30 9.70 15.44
N LYS A 177 -11.04 10.64 16.36
CA LYS A 177 -11.53 10.55 17.74
C LYS A 177 -12.95 11.10 17.83
N ASN A 178 -13.94 10.22 17.76
CA ASN A 178 -15.35 10.54 17.98
C ASN A 178 -15.92 9.71 19.13
N THR A 179 -16.99 10.17 19.78
CA THR A 179 -17.62 9.50 20.94
C THR A 179 -18.07 8.07 20.65
N ASP A 180 -18.50 7.80 19.41
CA ASP A 180 -19.06 6.50 19.01
C ASP A 180 -18.15 5.74 18.02
N SER A 181 -16.87 6.13 17.94
CA SER A 181 -15.90 5.47 17.05
C SER A 181 -15.73 3.99 17.38
N ALA A 182 -15.83 3.59 18.65
CA ALA A 182 -15.69 2.20 19.08
C ALA A 182 -16.75 1.28 18.44
N TYR A 183 -18.02 1.70 18.39
CA TYR A 183 -19.10 0.94 17.75
C TYR A 183 -18.90 0.88 16.23
N THR A 184 -18.47 2.00 15.63
CA THR A 184 -18.17 2.09 14.20
C THR A 184 -17.01 1.18 13.79
N ILE A 185 -15.95 1.11 14.60
CA ILE A 185 -14.81 0.20 14.40
C ILE A 185 -15.29 -1.25 14.36
N LEU A 186 -16.25 -1.63 15.22
CA LEU A 186 -16.86 -2.96 15.25
C LEU A 186 -17.94 -3.19 14.18
N GLU A 187 -18.19 -2.21 13.31
CA GLU A 187 -19.25 -2.23 12.28
C GLU A 187 -20.67 -2.44 12.86
N ILE A 188 -20.97 -1.91 14.05
CA ILE A 188 -22.28 -2.03 14.71
C ILE A 188 -22.83 -0.68 15.15
N ASP A 189 -24.14 -0.64 15.39
CA ASP A 189 -24.80 0.54 15.97
C ASP A 189 -24.62 0.57 17.50
N LYS A 190 -24.67 1.76 18.10
CA LYS A 190 -24.65 1.94 19.56
C LYS A 190 -25.85 1.27 20.24
N THR A 191 -26.97 1.09 19.55
CA THR A 191 -28.14 0.36 20.07
C THR A 191 -28.00 -1.15 20.00
N ALA A 192 -26.90 -1.69 19.47
CA ALA A 192 -26.67 -3.14 19.41
C ALA A 192 -26.66 -3.77 20.80
N SER A 193 -27.21 -4.97 20.93
CA SER A 193 -27.19 -5.76 22.17
C SER A 193 -25.78 -6.25 22.53
N ASP A 194 -25.55 -6.59 23.79
CA ASP A 194 -24.22 -7.04 24.23
C ASP A 194 -23.79 -8.36 23.57
N ALA A 195 -24.76 -9.22 23.23
CA ALA A 195 -24.52 -10.42 22.45
C ALA A 195 -24.03 -10.08 21.03
N GLU A 196 -24.60 -9.05 20.41
CA GLU A 196 -24.17 -8.54 19.11
C GLU A 196 -22.79 -7.90 19.17
N VAL A 197 -22.47 -7.14 20.22
CA VAL A 197 -21.13 -6.57 20.45
C VAL A 197 -20.08 -7.68 20.51
N LYS A 198 -20.29 -8.72 21.33
CA LYS A 198 -19.36 -9.86 21.44
C LYS A 198 -19.22 -10.62 20.11
N LYS A 199 -20.30 -10.76 19.36
CA LYS A 199 -20.29 -11.39 18.02
C LYS A 199 -19.52 -10.54 17.01
N ALA A 200 -19.71 -9.22 17.02
CA ALA A 200 -19.02 -8.28 16.16
C ALA A 200 -17.52 -8.27 16.42
N TYR A 201 -17.10 -8.20 17.69
CA TYR A 201 -15.69 -8.31 18.07
C TYR A 201 -15.02 -9.56 17.48
N ARG A 202 -15.62 -10.74 17.67
CA ARG A 202 -15.08 -12.00 17.10
C ARG A 202 -14.98 -11.97 15.57
N LYS A 203 -15.99 -11.40 14.89
CA LYS A 203 -16.00 -11.23 13.43
C LYS A 203 -14.84 -10.33 12.98
N MET A 204 -14.66 -9.19 13.64
CA MET A 204 -13.64 -8.20 13.29
C MET A 204 -12.23 -8.69 13.61
N ALA A 205 -12.03 -9.33 14.77
CA ALA A 205 -10.78 -9.99 15.14
C ALA A 205 -10.36 -11.02 14.08
N LYS A 206 -11.30 -11.86 13.59
CA LYS A 206 -11.02 -12.83 12.53
C LYS A 206 -10.72 -12.18 11.17
N LYS A 207 -11.34 -11.03 10.87
CA LYS A 207 -11.19 -10.29 9.62
C LYS A 207 -9.83 -9.60 9.53
N TYR A 208 -9.37 -9.02 10.64
CA TYR A 208 -8.12 -8.25 10.72
C TYR A 208 -6.97 -9.00 11.38
N HIS A 209 -7.13 -10.31 11.63
CA HIS A 209 -6.06 -11.14 12.18
C HIS A 209 -4.82 -11.09 11.26
N PRO A 210 -3.59 -10.92 11.81
CA PRO A 210 -2.37 -10.81 11.00
C PRO A 210 -2.15 -12.02 10.08
N ASP A 211 -2.60 -13.21 10.48
CA ASP A 211 -2.51 -14.43 9.64
C ASP A 211 -3.32 -14.37 8.33
N LYS A 212 -4.26 -13.44 8.19
CA LYS A 212 -5.05 -13.28 6.95
C LYS A 212 -4.25 -12.71 5.79
N LEU A 213 -3.07 -12.14 6.04
CA LEU A 213 -2.26 -11.47 5.03
C LEU A 213 -1.30 -12.41 4.26
N GLY A 214 -1.22 -13.70 4.57
CA GLY A 214 -0.39 -14.65 3.80
C GLY A 214 1.12 -14.37 3.90
N HIS A 215 1.89 -14.68 2.84
CA HIS A 215 3.35 -14.48 2.77
C HIS A 215 3.78 -13.02 2.54
N MET A 216 3.00 -12.04 3.01
CA MET A 216 3.35 -10.63 2.87
C MET A 216 4.41 -10.23 3.91
N ASP A 217 5.25 -9.27 3.54
CA ASP A 217 6.41 -8.80 4.33
C ASP A 217 6.03 -8.27 5.72
N GLU A 218 7.02 -8.19 6.61
CA GLU A 218 6.87 -7.92 8.05
C GLU A 218 6.06 -6.65 8.39
N ALA A 219 6.16 -5.59 7.60
CA ALA A 219 5.36 -4.38 7.83
C ALA A 219 3.87 -4.53 7.54
N TYR A 220 3.47 -5.45 6.66
CA TYR A 220 2.05 -5.77 6.46
C TYR A 220 1.49 -6.44 7.70
N ARG A 221 2.26 -7.35 8.29
CA ARG A 221 1.90 -7.97 9.58
C ARG A 221 1.79 -6.92 10.67
N LYS A 222 2.69 -5.94 10.71
CA LYS A 222 2.64 -4.83 11.68
C LYS A 222 1.38 -3.98 11.52
N GLY A 223 1.04 -3.59 10.29
CA GLY A 223 -0.18 -2.82 10.03
C GLY A 223 -1.46 -3.60 10.39
N ALA A 224 -1.49 -4.91 10.13
CA ALA A 224 -2.61 -5.74 10.59
C ALA A 224 -2.64 -5.88 12.11
N GLN A 225 -1.48 -5.96 12.76
CA GLN A 225 -1.37 -5.97 14.21
C GLN A 225 -1.93 -4.68 14.81
N GLU A 226 -1.55 -3.52 14.29
CA GLU A 226 -2.08 -2.22 14.72
C GLU A 226 -3.60 -2.19 14.59
N LYS A 227 -4.13 -2.64 13.45
CA LYS A 227 -5.56 -2.71 13.20
C LYS A 227 -6.28 -3.67 14.15
N PHE A 228 -5.67 -4.82 14.43
CA PHE A 228 -6.18 -5.79 15.38
C PHE A 228 -6.24 -5.21 16.80
N THR A 229 -5.18 -4.51 17.22
CA THR A 229 -5.14 -3.77 18.48
C THR A 229 -6.26 -2.74 18.54
N LYS A 230 -6.54 -1.99 17.46
CA LYS A 230 -7.67 -1.04 17.42
C LYS A 230 -9.04 -1.70 17.61
N VAL A 231 -9.22 -2.91 17.09
CA VAL A 231 -10.45 -3.68 17.35
C VAL A 231 -10.56 -4.10 18.81
N GLN A 232 -9.45 -4.45 19.45
CA GLN A 232 -9.41 -4.79 20.87
C GLN A 232 -9.72 -3.57 21.74
N GLU A 233 -9.03 -2.44 21.50
CA GLU A 233 -9.26 -1.17 22.20
C GLU A 233 -10.72 -0.72 22.11
N ALA A 234 -11.33 -0.82 20.91
CA ALA A 234 -12.74 -0.49 20.71
C ALA A 234 -13.68 -1.39 21.53
N TYR A 235 -13.42 -2.69 21.55
CA TYR A 235 -14.22 -3.63 22.35
C TYR A 235 -14.07 -3.35 23.85
N GLU A 236 -12.85 -3.12 24.34
CA GLU A 236 -12.59 -2.78 25.75
C GLU A 236 -13.28 -1.46 26.15
N GLN A 237 -13.30 -0.46 25.26
CA GLN A 237 -14.02 0.79 25.51
C GLN A 237 -15.52 0.55 25.67
N ILE A 238 -16.13 -0.26 24.80
CA ILE A 238 -17.56 -0.59 24.89
C ILE A 238 -17.85 -1.38 26.16
N GLN A 239 -16.96 -2.30 26.55
CA GLN A 239 -17.13 -3.04 27.81
C GLN A 239 -17.12 -2.11 29.02
N LYS A 240 -16.20 -1.14 29.05
CA LYS A 240 -16.15 -0.12 30.11
C LYS A 240 -17.38 0.78 30.13
N GLU A 241 -17.86 1.21 28.96
CA GLU A 241 -19.06 2.06 28.85
C GLU A 241 -20.33 1.33 29.34
N ARG A 242 -20.45 0.02 29.07
CA ARG A 242 -21.65 -0.77 29.34
C ARG A 242 -21.60 -1.63 30.61
N GLY A 243 -20.44 -1.79 31.23
CA GLY A 243 -20.24 -2.64 32.40
C GLY A 243 -20.27 -4.15 32.09
N LEU A 244 -19.63 -4.57 30.99
CA LEU A 244 -19.62 -5.96 30.46
C LEU A 244 -18.42 -6.81 30.85
#